data_AF-A9IYD9-F1
#
_entry.id   AF-A9IYD9-F1
#
_cell.length_a   1.000
_cell.length_b   1.000
_cell.length_c   1.000
_cell.angle_alpha   90.00
_cell.angle_beta   90.00
_cell.angle_gamma   90.00
#
_symmetry.space_group_name_H-M   'P 1'
#
loop_
_entity.id
_entity.type
_entity.pdbx_description
1 polymer ?
#
loop_
_entity_poly.entity_id
_entity_poly.type
_entity_poly.pdbx_seq_one_letter_code
_entity_poly.pdbx_strand_id
1 'polypeptide(L)'
;MKNMNNSFSCGHTLQKGILSNPQKKWLTTVLMLFVAFIALSEPAFADGGFGKIESALQKIISALTGPIAKSIATIAIAGIGIAWIAGYVEMRKAFFVCVGIGIIFGAPQIAAMFSS
;
A
#
# COMPACT_ATOMS: atom_id res chain seq x y z
N MET A 1 -3.14 -36.43 49.96
CA MET A 1 -3.93 -35.18 49.98
C MET A 1 -3.38 -34.26 48.89
N LYS A 2 -4.18 -33.96 47.84
CA LYS A 2 -3.98 -32.92 46.80
C LYS A 2 -2.78 -33.15 45.84
N ASN A 3 -2.94 -33.80 44.68
CA ASN A 3 -3.52 -33.29 43.41
C ASN A 3 -3.16 -31.82 43.14
N MET A 4 -2.32 -31.56 42.13
CA MET A 4 -2.53 -30.54 41.08
C MET A 4 -1.21 -30.34 40.30
N ASN A 5 -1.14 -30.94 39.10
CA ASN A 5 -1.18 -30.27 37.79
C ASN A 5 -0.24 -29.05 37.57
N ASN A 6 0.01 -28.71 36.30
CA ASN A 6 0.49 -27.40 35.81
C ASN A 6 2.01 -27.25 35.60
N SER A 7 2.61 -27.98 34.66
CA SER A 7 3.72 -27.37 33.89
C SER A 7 3.90 -28.02 32.52
N PHE A 8 2.90 -27.88 31.66
CA PHE A 8 3.15 -27.85 30.22
C PHE A 8 2.51 -26.58 29.68
N SER A 9 3.18 -25.47 29.98
CA SER A 9 3.04 -24.24 29.23
C SER A 9 3.70 -24.46 27.87
N CYS A 10 3.01 -25.17 26.97
CA CYS A 10 3.37 -25.30 25.58
C CYS A 10 2.23 -24.69 24.76
N GLY A 11 2.50 -23.56 24.10
CA GLY A 11 1.56 -23.01 23.12
C GLY A 11 1.22 -21.52 23.26
N HIS A 12 2.00 -20.71 23.98
CA HIS A 12 1.75 -19.26 24.04
C HIS A 12 2.86 -18.41 23.39
N THR A 13 3.49 -18.95 22.34
CA THR A 13 4.42 -18.22 21.48
C THR A 13 3.74 -17.69 20.21
N LEU A 14 2.41 -17.62 20.17
CA LEU A 14 1.66 -16.89 19.13
C LEU A 14 1.00 -15.62 19.69
N GLN A 15 1.52 -15.02 20.77
CA GLN A 15 0.90 -13.85 21.42
C GLN A 15 1.88 -12.71 21.74
N LYS A 16 2.98 -12.58 21.00
CA LYS A 16 3.89 -11.44 21.18
C LYS A 16 4.30 -10.88 19.82
N GLY A 17 3.56 -9.87 19.37
CA GLY A 17 3.94 -9.10 18.19
C GLY A 17 2.83 -8.31 17.48
N ILE A 18 1.56 -8.41 17.88
CA ILE A 18 0.53 -7.49 17.39
C ILE A 18 0.67 -6.18 18.15
N LEU A 19 1.65 -5.38 17.73
CA LEU A 19 1.85 -4.02 18.21
C LEU A 19 0.53 -3.25 18.09
N SER A 20 -0.08 -3.06 19.26
CA SER A 20 -1.22 -2.19 19.52
C SER A 20 -0.87 -0.76 19.11
N ASN A 21 -1.32 -0.36 17.94
CA ASN A 21 -1.38 1.04 17.56
C ASN A 21 -2.55 1.17 16.58
N PRO A 22 -3.57 2.02 16.83
CA PRO A 22 -4.68 2.22 15.88
C PRO A 22 -4.16 2.61 14.49
N GLN A 23 -2.99 3.25 14.43
CA GLN A 23 -2.26 3.59 13.22
C GLN A 23 -1.70 2.38 12.47
N LYS A 24 -1.21 1.35 13.19
CA LYS A 24 -0.71 0.10 12.57
C LYS A 24 -1.86 -0.75 12.04
N LYS A 25 -3.02 -0.76 12.72
CA LYS A 25 -4.21 -1.47 12.24
C LYS A 25 -4.68 -0.91 10.89
N TRP A 26 -4.75 0.41 10.75
CA TRP A 26 -5.14 1.03 9.48
C TRP A 26 -4.12 0.77 8.37
N LEU A 27 -2.82 0.83 8.68
CA LEU A 27 -1.75 0.51 7.73
C LEU A 27 -1.80 -0.96 7.27
N THR A 28 -2.00 -1.91 8.21
CA THR A 28 -2.14 -3.34 7.88
C THR A 28 -3.38 -3.61 7.04
N THR A 29 -4.50 -2.94 7.31
CA THR A 29 -5.73 -3.07 6.51
C THR A 29 -5.54 -2.52 5.10
N VAL A 30 -4.92 -1.34 4.94
CA VAL A 30 -4.63 -0.76 3.61
C VAL A 30 -3.66 -1.66 2.84
N LEU A 31 -2.65 -2.22 3.51
CA LEU A 31 -1.70 -3.14 2.90
C LEU A 31 -2.38 -4.45 2.45
N MET A 32 -3.23 -5.05 3.29
CA MET A 32 -3.99 -6.25 2.92
C MET A 32 -4.95 -5.98 1.77
N LEU A 33 -5.62 -4.82 1.76
CA LEU A 33 -6.51 -4.42 0.68
C LEU A 33 -5.72 -4.23 -0.63
N PHE A 34 -4.56 -3.58 -0.58
CA PHE A 34 -3.68 -3.41 -1.72
C PHE A 34 -3.21 -4.76 -2.29
N VAL A 35 -2.82 -5.69 -1.43
CA VAL A 35 -2.45 -7.07 -1.82
C VAL A 35 -3.65 -7.81 -2.43
N ALA A 36 -4.85 -7.64 -1.89
CA ALA A 36 -6.07 -8.23 -2.45
C ALA A 36 -6.42 -7.63 -3.83
N PHE A 37 -6.24 -6.32 -4.03
CA PHE A 37 -6.41 -5.68 -5.34
C PHE A 37 -5.40 -6.19 -6.37
N ILE A 38 -4.15 -6.44 -5.95
CA ILE A 38 -3.13 -7.06 -6.81
C ILE A 38 -3.51 -8.51 -7.16
N ALA A 39 -4.04 -9.28 -6.21
CA ALA A 39 -4.48 -10.65 -6.45
C ALA A 39 -5.70 -10.76 -7.38
N LEU A 40 -6.57 -9.73 -7.39
CA LEU A 40 -7.70 -9.60 -8.32
C LEU A 40 -7.30 -9.06 -9.70
N SER A 41 -6.12 -8.45 -9.83
CA SER A 41 -5.57 -8.06 -11.12
C SER A 41 -5.05 -9.32 -11.81
N GLU A 42 -5.91 -9.95 -12.61
CA GLU A 42 -5.53 -11.08 -13.47
C GLU A 42 -4.19 -10.79 -14.18
N PRO A 43 -3.26 -11.75 -14.19
CA PRO A 43 -1.97 -11.54 -14.81
C PRO A 43 -2.19 -11.52 -16.32
N ALA A 44 -2.17 -10.33 -16.92
CA ALA A 44 -2.06 -10.12 -18.37
C ALA A 44 -0.66 -10.51 -18.89
N PHE A 45 -0.13 -11.64 -18.42
CA PHE A 45 1.26 -12.10 -18.57
C PHE A 45 1.25 -13.56 -19.02
N ALA A 46 0.78 -13.82 -20.23
CA ALA A 46 0.97 -15.12 -20.87
C ALA A 46 0.92 -14.99 -22.39
N ASP A 47 1.84 -14.24 -23.00
CA ASP A 47 2.28 -14.57 -24.36
C ASP A 47 3.64 -13.92 -24.71
N GLY A 48 4.57 -14.74 -25.20
CA GLY A 48 6.01 -14.47 -25.24
C GLY A 48 6.46 -13.54 -26.37
N GLY A 49 7.06 -12.41 -26.00
CA GLY A 49 7.83 -11.55 -26.91
C GLY A 49 8.29 -10.26 -26.24
N PHE A 50 9.55 -9.87 -26.46
CA PHE A 50 10.16 -8.67 -25.85
C PHE A 50 9.34 -7.37 -26.06
N GLY A 51 8.70 -7.20 -27.23
CA GLY A 51 7.84 -6.03 -27.50
C GLY A 51 6.48 -6.03 -26.80
N LYS A 52 6.00 -7.19 -26.34
CA LYS A 52 4.72 -7.34 -25.64
C LYS A 52 4.84 -7.02 -24.15
N ILE A 53 5.99 -7.29 -23.55
CA ILE A 53 6.29 -6.94 -22.16
C ILE A 53 6.35 -5.42 -21.98
N GLU A 54 7.00 -4.71 -22.91
CA GLU A 54 7.00 -3.24 -22.90
C GLU A 54 5.57 -2.69 -23.05
N SER A 55 4.79 -3.26 -23.98
CA SER A 55 3.38 -2.88 -24.17
C SER A 55 2.53 -3.16 -22.92
N ALA A 56 2.67 -4.32 -22.30
CA ALA A 56 1.96 -4.67 -21.07
C ALA A 56 2.37 -3.74 -19.91
N LEU A 57 3.67 -3.45 -19.78
CA LEU A 57 4.19 -2.53 -18.76
C LEU A 57 3.65 -1.11 -18.95
N GLN A 58 3.62 -0.60 -20.19
CA GLN A 58 3.02 0.71 -20.49
C GLN A 58 1.50 0.73 -20.21
N LYS A 59 0.78 -0.36 -20.46
CA LYS A 59 -0.65 -0.46 -20.10
C LYS A 59 -0.87 -0.39 -18.59
N ILE A 60 -0.02 -1.04 -17.80
CA ILE A 60 -0.06 -0.99 -16.33
C ILE A 60 0.30 0.42 -15.84
N ILE A 61 1.36 1.03 -16.38
CA ILE A 61 1.73 2.41 -16.06
C ILE A 61 0.55 3.35 -16.36
N SER A 62 -0.06 3.20 -17.53
CA SER A 62 -1.19 4.03 -17.96
C SER A 62 -2.46 3.80 -17.15
N ALA A 63 -2.67 2.59 -16.63
CA ALA A 63 -3.75 2.30 -15.67
C ALA A 63 -3.47 2.94 -14.30
N LEU A 64 -2.21 2.90 -13.83
CA LEU A 64 -1.78 3.44 -12.53
C LEU A 64 -1.67 4.97 -12.52
N THR A 65 -1.35 5.61 -13.64
CA THR A 65 -1.30 7.07 -13.78
C THR A 65 -2.51 7.67 -14.50
N GLY A 66 -3.49 6.83 -14.84
CA GLY A 66 -4.71 7.24 -15.53
C GLY A 66 -5.60 8.19 -14.73
N PRO A 67 -6.68 8.71 -15.35
CA PRO A 67 -7.59 9.67 -14.73
C PRO A 67 -8.25 9.15 -13.43
N ILE A 68 -8.42 7.84 -13.31
CA ILE A 68 -8.97 7.17 -12.12
C ILE A 68 -8.00 7.28 -10.93
N ALA A 69 -6.69 7.09 -11.15
CA ALA A 69 -5.71 7.21 -10.08
C ALA A 69 -5.62 8.66 -9.57
N LYS A 70 -5.71 9.63 -10.47
CA LYS A 70 -5.68 11.05 -10.13
C LYS A 70 -6.92 11.49 -9.32
N SER A 71 -8.10 10.94 -9.60
CA SER A 71 -9.30 11.24 -8.82
C SER A 71 -9.21 10.68 -7.39
N ILE A 72 -8.72 9.45 -7.24
CA ILE A 72 -8.48 8.83 -5.92
C ILE A 72 -7.44 9.63 -5.13
N ALA A 73 -6.34 10.03 -5.76
CA ALA A 73 -5.30 10.85 -5.13
C ALA A 73 -5.87 12.19 -4.61
N THR A 74 -6.77 12.81 -5.37
CA THR A 74 -7.41 14.07 -4.98
C THR A 74 -8.29 13.90 -3.73
N ILE A 75 -9.07 12.82 -3.66
CA ILE A 75 -9.89 12.51 -2.47
C ILE A 75 -9.00 12.24 -1.24
N ALA A 76 -7.88 11.54 -1.43
CA ALA A 76 -6.92 11.30 -0.35
C ALA A 76 -6.30 12.60 0.19
N ILE A 77 -5.91 13.52 -0.69
CA ILE A 77 -5.37 14.84 -0.31
C ILE A 77 -6.42 15.66 0.45
N ALA A 78 -7.68 15.65 0.02
CA ALA A 78 -8.76 16.34 0.71
C ALA A 78 -8.96 15.81 2.14
N GLY A 79 -8.92 14.48 2.33
CA GLY A 79 -9.02 13.88 3.66
C GLY A 79 -7.87 14.25 4.60
N ILE A 80 -6.64 14.33 4.07
CA ILE A 80 -5.45 14.75 4.85
C ILE A 80 -5.55 16.20 5.28
N GLY A 81 -6.04 17.09 4.41
CA GLY A 81 -6.27 18.49 4.76
C GLY A 81 -7.24 18.65 5.94
N ILE A 82 -8.32 17.88 5.94
CA ILE A 82 -9.29 17.88 7.04
C ILE A 82 -8.67 17.29 8.33
N ALA A 83 -7.92 16.19 8.21
CA ALA A 83 -7.25 15.56 9.35
C ALA A 83 -6.17 16.44 10.00
N TRP A 84 -5.56 17.32 9.21
CA TRP A 84 -4.56 18.28 9.66
C TRP A 84 -5.18 19.42 10.48
N ILE A 85 -6.32 19.96 10.03
CA ILE A 85 -7.07 21.01 10.76
C ILE A 85 -7.62 20.46 12.08
N ALA A 86 -8.00 19.18 12.12
CA ALA A 86 -8.54 18.54 13.32
C ALA A 86 -7.48 18.28 14.42
N GLY A 87 -6.20 18.61 14.19
CA GLY A 87 -5.13 18.52 15.20
C GLY A 87 -4.66 17.09 15.51
N TYR A 88 -5.16 16.08 14.79
CA TYR A 88 -4.83 14.67 14.99
C TYR A 88 -3.57 14.21 14.23
N VAL A 89 -3.08 15.00 13.26
CA VAL A 89 -1.97 14.61 12.38
C VAL A 89 -0.84 15.64 12.41
N GLU A 90 0.36 15.15 12.73
CA GLU A 90 1.60 15.92 12.74
C GLU A 90 2.02 16.35 11.31
N MET A 91 2.47 17.60 11.14
CA MET A 91 2.91 18.20 9.87
C MET A 91 3.79 17.29 9.00
N ARG A 92 4.70 16.57 9.67
CA ARG A 92 5.64 15.64 9.04
C ARG A 92 4.90 14.51 8.34
N LYS A 93 3.87 13.93 8.97
CA LYS A 93 3.10 12.81 8.41
C LYS A 93 2.29 13.23 7.19
N ALA A 94 1.67 14.41 7.24
CA ALA A 94 0.96 14.97 6.09
C ALA A 94 1.92 15.20 4.90
N PHE A 95 3.10 15.75 5.16
CA PHE A 95 4.13 15.97 4.14
C PHE A 95 4.59 14.67 3.46
N PHE A 96 4.84 13.61 4.23
CA PHE A 96 5.24 12.30 3.67
C PHE A 96 4.22 11.75 2.67
N VAL A 97 2.92 11.94 2.91
CA VAL A 97 1.89 11.45 1.99
C VAL A 97 1.87 12.28 0.70
N CYS A 98 1.96 13.61 0.80
CA CYS A 98 2.06 14.47 -0.38
C CYS A 98 3.27 14.13 -1.25
N VAL A 99 4.43 13.89 -0.62
CA VAL A 99 5.65 13.45 -1.32
C VAL A 99 5.44 12.09 -1.99
N GLY A 100 4.83 11.12 -1.31
CA GLY A 100 4.54 9.79 -1.87
C GLY A 100 3.68 9.86 -3.13
N ILE A 101 2.64 10.69 -3.13
CA ILE A 101 1.77 10.89 -4.30
C ILE A 101 2.59 11.48 -5.46
N GLY A 102 3.44 12.48 -5.21
CA GLY A 102 4.32 13.05 -6.22
C GLY A 102 5.25 12.03 -6.86
N ILE A 103 5.80 11.11 -6.06
CA ILE A 103 6.68 10.04 -6.56
C ILE A 103 5.92 9.06 -7.47
N ILE A 104 4.69 8.66 -7.09
CA ILE A 104 3.87 7.72 -7.89
C ILE A 104 3.60 8.26 -9.29
N PHE A 105 3.26 9.56 -9.39
CA PHE A 105 2.98 10.18 -10.68
C PHE A 105 4.26 10.57 -11.46
N GLY A 106 5.36 10.87 -10.78
CA GLY A 106 6.62 11.28 -11.41
C GLY A 106 7.50 10.12 -11.89
N ALA A 107 7.48 8.97 -11.20
CA ALA A 107 8.30 7.80 -11.52
C ALA A 107 8.22 7.34 -13.00
N PRO A 108 7.02 7.19 -13.61
CA PRO A 108 6.94 6.71 -14.99
C PRO A 108 7.55 7.68 -16.02
N GLN A 109 7.58 8.99 -15.74
CA GLN A 109 8.22 9.96 -16.62
C GLN A 109 9.74 9.76 -16.67
N ILE A 110 10.35 9.49 -15.51
CA ILE A 110 11.80 9.23 -15.41
C ILE A 110 12.13 7.89 -16.08
N ALA A 111 11.32 6.86 -15.87
CA ALA A 111 11.50 5.56 -16.50
C ALA A 111 11.45 5.66 -18.04
N ALA A 112 10.53 6.45 -18.59
CA ALA A 112 10.40 6.65 -20.02
C ALA A 112 11.63 7.35 -20.65
N MET A 113 12.33 8.21 -19.89
CA MET A 113 13.54 8.88 -20.39
C MET A 113 14.71 7.92 -20.63
N PHE A 114 14.77 6.78 -19.92
CA PHE A 114 15.80 5.75 -20.14
C PHE A 114 15.51 4.83 -21.33
N SER A 115 14.35 4.96 -21.96
CA SER A 115 13.90 4.10 -23.05
C SER A 115 14.08 4.73 -24.45
N SER A 116 14.69 5.91 -24.54
CA SER A 116 15.18 6.53 -25.80
C SER A 116 16.67 6.30 -25.96
#